data_AF-A0A956BQS5-F1
#
_entry.id   AF-A0A956BQS5-F1
#
_cell.length_a   1.000
_cell.length_b   1.000
_cell.length_c   1.000
_cell.angle_alpha   90.00
_cell.angle_beta   90.00
_cell.angle_gamma   90.00
#
_symmetry.space_group_name_H-M   'P 1'
#
loop_
_entity.id
_entity.type
_entity.pdbx_description
1 polymer ?
#
loop_
_entity_poly.entity_id
_entity_poly.type
_entity_poly.pdbx_seq_one_letter_code
_entity_poly.pdbx_strand_id
1 'polypeptide(L)' 'MPVRIYKPARNAMQSGKGKSDYWVLEHVAEVPRGRDPLMGWTSSADTRQQVKLRFDSKEEAIA' A
#
# COMPACT_ATOMS: atom_id res chain seq x y z
N MET A 1 1.78 4.22 -14.73
CA MET A 1 1.72 4.35 -13.26
C MET A 1 2.60 3.27 -12.65
N PRO A 2 3.65 3.60 -11.90
CA PRO A 2 4.48 2.61 -11.23
C PRO A 2 3.70 1.96 -10.07
N VAL A 3 3.89 0.65 -9.91
CA VAL A 3 3.36 -0.13 -8.78
C VAL A 3 4.52 -0.68 -7.97
N ARG A 4 4.33 -0.85 -6.67
CA ARG A 4 5.29 -1.47 -5.77
C ARG A 4 4.79 -2.86 -5.38
N ILE A 5 5.56 -3.88 -5.69
CA ILE A 5 5.31 -5.27 -5.31
C ILE A 5 6.32 -5.66 -4.24
N TYR A 6 5.85 -6.09 -3.07
CA TYR A 6 6.73 -6.42 -1.94
C TYR A 6 6.08 -7.41 -0.96
N LYS A 7 6.92 -8.04 -0.13
CA LYS A 7 6.48 -8.90 0.97
C LYS A 7 6.55 -8.12 2.29
N PRO A 8 5.46 -7.99 3.07
CA PRO A 8 5.46 -7.19 4.29
C PRO A 8 6.46 -7.71 5.33
N ALA A 9 7.28 -6.79 5.87
CA ALA A 9 8.19 -7.13 6.96
C ALA A 9 7.42 -7.42 8.26
N ARG A 10 7.98 -8.29 9.11
CA ARG A 10 7.44 -8.55 10.44
C ARG A 10 7.47 -7.26 11.28
N ASN A 11 6.39 -6.97 12.00
CA ASN A 11 6.36 -5.86 12.96
C ASN A 11 7.36 -6.12 14.10
N ALA A 12 8.30 -5.20 14.32
CA ALA A 12 9.34 -5.34 15.35
C ALA A 12 8.75 -5.44 16.77
N MET A 13 7.63 -4.77 17.04
CA MET A 13 6.97 -4.74 18.35
C MET A 13 6.12 -5.99 18.64
N GLN A 14 5.92 -6.88 17.66
CA GLN A 14 5.03 -8.03 17.78
C GLN A 14 5.72 -9.32 17.35
N SER A 15 5.54 -10.40 18.10
CA SER A 15 6.10 -11.71 17.76
C SER A 15 5.39 -12.41 16.59
N GLY A 16 4.16 -12.00 16.26
CA GLY A 16 3.33 -12.62 15.23
C GLY A 16 3.90 -12.50 13.81
N LYS A 17 3.86 -13.61 13.05
CA LYS A 17 4.35 -13.70 11.66
C LYS A 17 3.25 -13.83 10.60
N GLY A 18 1.98 -14.03 10.99
CA GLY A 18 0.91 -14.35 10.04
C GLY A 18 0.58 -13.28 8.99
N LYS A 19 1.18 -12.08 9.08
CA LYS A 19 1.03 -11.01 8.08
C LYS A 19 2.20 -10.87 7.11
N SER A 20 3.24 -11.70 7.21
CA SER A 20 4.44 -11.58 6.38
C SER A 20 4.47 -12.52 5.17
N ASP A 21 3.54 -13.48 5.03
CA ASP A 21 3.72 -14.58 4.06
C ASP A 21 3.15 -14.37 2.66
N TYR A 22 2.36 -13.31 2.44
CA TYR A 22 1.80 -12.95 1.14
C TYR A 22 2.56 -11.79 0.47
N TRP A 23 2.41 -11.69 -0.85
CA TRP A 23 2.87 -10.56 -1.65
C TRP A 23 1.80 -9.48 -1.71
N VAL A 24 2.23 -8.22 -1.67
CA VAL A 24 1.35 -7.05 -1.73
C VAL A 24 1.73 -6.21 -2.94
N LEU A 25 0.71 -5.83 -3.72
CA LEU A 25 0.81 -4.82 -4.77
C LEU A 25 0.11 -3.54 -4.30
N GLU A 26 0.84 -2.44 -4.32
CA GLU A 26 0.36 -1.09 -3.99
C GLU A 26 0.67 -0.10 -5.13
N HIS A 27 -0.26 0.80 -5.40
CA HIS A 27 -0.02 1.93 -6.28
C HIS A 27 0.83 2.99 -5.58
N VAL A 28 1.84 3.51 -6.29
CA VAL A 28 2.58 4.68 -5.82
C VAL A 28 1.70 5.91 -5.96
N ALA A 29 1.77 6.81 -4.96
CA ALA A 29 1.05 8.07 -5.00
C ALA A 29 1.47 8.90 -6.22
N GLU A 30 0.52 9.21 -7.10
CA GLU A 30 0.79 10.09 -8.24
C GLU A 30 0.73 11.57 -7.86
N VAL A 31 -0.13 11.88 -6.89
CA VAL A 31 -0.37 13.24 -6.43
C VAL A 31 -0.07 13.32 -4.93
N PRO A 32 0.66 14.35 -4.46
CA PRO A 32 0.87 14.56 -3.04
C PRO A 32 -0.45 14.85 -2.32
N ARG A 33 -0.53 14.45 -1.05
CA ARG A 33 -1.72 14.75 -0.22
C ARG A 33 -1.75 16.24 0.09
N GLY A 34 -2.94 16.83 0.01
CA GLY A 34 -3.20 18.23 0.35
C GLY A 34 -3.83 18.35 1.74
N ARG A 35 -3.75 19.55 2.31
CA ARG A 35 -4.51 19.91 3.51
C ARG A 35 -5.70 20.77 3.10
N ASP A 36 -6.89 20.38 3.54
CA ASP A 36 -8.12 21.15 3.33
C ASP A 36 -8.05 22.48 4.12
N PRO A 37 -8.34 23.63 3.49
CA PRO A 37 -8.21 24.93 4.15
C PRO A 37 -9.30 25.23 5.17
N LEU A 38 -10.46 24.56 5.11
CA LEU A 38 -11.59 24.85 5.98
C LEU A 38 -11.52 24.03 7.28
N MET A 39 -11.44 22.71 7.15
CA MET A 39 -11.44 21.76 8.27
C MET A 39 -10.04 21.26 8.63
N GLY A 40 -9.05 21.49 7.77
CA GLY A 40 -7.67 21.07 8.03
C GLY A 40 -7.39 19.58 7.79
N TRP A 41 -8.34 18.84 7.21
CA TRP A 41 -8.21 17.41 6.92
C TRP A 41 -7.20 17.12 5.81
N THR A 42 -6.55 15.95 5.86
CA THR A 42 -5.67 15.51 4.78
C THR A 42 -6.51 14.92 3.65
N SER A 43 -6.59 15.62 2.53
CA SER A 43 -7.32 15.19 1.34
C SER A 43 -6.36 14.70 0.25
N SER A 44 -6.87 13.84 -0.64
CA SER A 44 -6.14 13.35 -1.81
C SER A 44 -7.13 13.18 -2.97
N ALA A 45 -6.72 13.57 -4.18
CA ALA A 45 -7.47 13.32 -5.40
C ALA A 45 -7.17 11.92 -5.99
N ASP A 46 -6.12 11.26 -5.50
CA ASP A 46 -5.70 9.93 -5.95
C ASP A 46 -6.41 8.83 -5.15
N THR A 47 -7.39 8.18 -5.79
CA THR A 47 -8.18 7.10 -5.20
C THR A 47 -7.45 5.76 -5.23
N ARG A 48 -6.46 5.58 -6.11
CA ARG A 48 -5.74 4.30 -6.28
C ARG A 48 -4.89 3.95 -5.07
N GLN A 49 -4.50 4.93 -4.26
CA GLN A 49 -3.78 4.72 -2.99
C GLN A 49 -4.55 3.87 -1.98
N GLN A 50 -5.87 3.72 -2.15
CA GLN A 50 -6.71 2.92 -1.25
C GLN A 50 -6.64 1.43 -1.59
N VAL A 51 -6.24 1.08 -2.82
CA VAL A 51 -6.26 -0.29 -3.32
C VAL A 51 -4.96 -0.99 -2.95
N LYS A 52 -5.11 -2.14 -2.26
CA LYS A 52 -4.01 -3.06 -1.96
C LYS A 52 -4.44 -4.46 -2.36
N LEU A 53 -3.71 -5.08 -3.27
CA LEU A 53 -3.96 -6.46 -3.71
C LEU A 53 -2.99 -7.41 -3.03
N ARG A 54 -3.45 -8.61 -2.70
CA ARG A 54 -2.65 -9.66 -2.06
C ARG A 54 -2.57 -10.87 -2.98
N PHE A 55 -1.39 -11.44 -3.08
CA PHE A 55 -1.07 -12.59 -3.91
C PHE A 55 -0.24 -13.60 -3.12
N ASP A 56 -0.30 -14.86 -3.53
CA ASP A 56 0.45 -15.93 -2.88
C ASP A 56 1.88 -16.03 -3.46
N SER A 57 2.03 -15.72 -4.76
CA SER A 57 3.33 -15.69 -5.45
C SER A 57 3.72 -14.31 -5.98
N LYS A 58 5.01 -14.13 -6.28
CA LYS A 58 5.51 -12.88 -6.89
C LYS A 58 5.06 -12.79 -8.34
N GLU A 59 5.02 -13.93 -9.01
CA GLU A 59 4.66 -14.07 -10.42
C GLU A 59 3.21 -13.67 -10.65
N GLU A 60 2.28 -14.08 -9.78
CA GLU A 60 0.87 -13.65 -9.81
C GLU A 60 0.70 -12.14 -9.65
N ALA A 61 1.60 -11.47 -8.93
CA ALA A 61 1.56 -10.02 -8.77
C ALA A 61 2.13 -9.26 -9.99
N ILE A 62 2.89 -9.93 -10.86
CA ILE A 62 3.54 -9.35 -12.05
C ILE A 62 2.74 -9.62 -13.33
N ALA A 63 2.10 -10.80 -13.41
CA ALA A 63 1.30 -11.25 -14.55
C ALA A 63 0.03 -10.42 -14.73
#